data_AF-A0A6P0WLF5-F1
#
_entry.id   AF-A0A6P0WLF5-F1
#
_cell.length_a   1.000
_cell.length_b   1.000
_cell.length_c   1.000
_cell.angle_alpha   90.00
_cell.angle_beta   90.00
_cell.angle_gamma   90.00
#
_symmetry.space_group_name_H-M   'P 1'
#
loop_
_entity.id
_entity.type
_entity.pdbx_description
1 polymer ?
#
loop_
_entity_poly.entity_id
_entity_poly.type
_entity_poly.pdbx_seq_one_letter_code
_entity_poly.pdbx_strand_id
1 'polypeptide(L)' 'VSEPIATQLHWPLAGNKMFFFPDGISLSCPEQVNIGTSFNIAANWLVTDSQLQQLRVNYDNYGAFSGLTLELFHL' A
#
# COMPACT_ATOMS: atom_id res chain seq x y z
N VAL A 1 -28.32 3.27 -6.68
CA VAL A 1 -26.99 2.74 -6.31
C VAL A 1 -25.98 3.69 -6.94
N SER A 2 -25.13 4.36 -6.15
CA SER A 2 -24.13 5.27 -6.71
C SER A 2 -23.05 4.47 -7.45
N GLU A 3 -22.46 5.07 -8.47
CA GLU A 3 -21.31 4.46 -9.15
C GLU A 3 -20.10 4.43 -8.21
N PRO A 4 -19.28 3.37 -8.25
CA PRO A 4 -18.07 3.29 -7.44
C PRO A 4 -17.09 4.38 -7.88
N ILE A 5 -16.68 5.22 -6.93
CA ILE A 5 -15.62 6.21 -7.16
C ILE A 5 -14.31 5.43 -7.27
N ALA A 6 -13.61 5.60 -8.39
CA ALA A 6 -12.26 5.07 -8.55
C ALA A 6 -11.36 5.73 -7.50
N THR A 7 -10.93 4.95 -6.51
CA THR A 7 -9.98 5.42 -5.49
C THR A 7 -8.69 5.88 -6.18
N GLN A 8 -8.19 7.07 -5.85
CA GLN A 8 -6.88 7.58 -6.30
C GLN A 8 -5.69 6.75 -5.79
N LEU A 9 -5.96 5.68 -5.06
CA LEU A 9 -4.97 4.75 -4.63
C LEU A 9 -4.26 4.15 -5.85
N HIS A 10 -2.95 4.30 -5.87
CA HIS A 10 -2.05 3.68 -6.83
C HIS A 10 -2.05 2.14 -6.62
N TRP A 11 -3.10 1.46 -7.07
CA TRP A 11 -3.27 0.00 -7.01
C TRP A 11 -3.28 -0.64 -8.41
N PRO A 12 -2.78 -1.88 -8.56
CA PRO A 12 -1.95 -2.66 -7.64
C PRO A 12 -0.45 -2.39 -7.82
N LEU A 13 0.31 -2.41 -6.71
CA LEU A 13 1.77 -2.46 -6.76
C LEU A 13 2.17 -3.82 -7.35
N ALA A 14 2.72 -3.82 -8.56
CA ALA A 14 3.03 -5.04 -9.30
C ALA A 14 3.93 -5.97 -8.47
N GLY A 15 3.55 -7.26 -8.39
CA GLY A 15 4.28 -8.27 -7.61
C GLY A 15 3.82 -8.43 -6.16
N ASN A 16 2.91 -7.58 -5.66
CA ASN A 16 2.40 -7.68 -4.29
C ASN A 16 1.06 -8.44 -4.23
N LYS A 17 0.89 -9.22 -3.15
CA LYS A 17 -0.40 -9.70 -2.67
C LYS A 17 -1.03 -8.70 -1.71
N MET A 18 -2.35 -8.68 -1.68
CA MET A 18 -3.12 -7.81 -0.80
C MET A 18 -3.79 -8.63 0.30
N PHE A 19 -3.74 -8.11 1.52
CA PHE A 19 -4.37 -8.67 2.70
C PHE A 19 -5.27 -7.61 3.31
N PHE A 20 -6.48 -8.01 3.70
CA PHE A 20 -7.46 -7.12 4.31
C PHE A 20 -7.63 -7.48 5.77
N PHE A 21 -7.68 -6.44 6.61
CA PHE A 21 -7.80 -6.55 8.05
C PHE A 21 -9.05 -5.79 8.51
N PRO A 22 -9.51 -6.02 9.75
CA PRO A 22 -10.50 -5.16 10.37
C PRO A 22 -10.09 -3.68 10.37
N ASP A 23 -11.04 -2.80 10.68
CA ASP A 23 -10.80 -1.35 10.80
C ASP A 23 -10.39 -0.66 9.48
N GLY A 24 -10.82 -1.22 8.34
CA GLY A 24 -10.54 -0.60 7.03
C GLY A 24 -9.05 -0.63 6.64
N ILE A 25 -8.28 -1.55 7.24
CA ILE A 25 -6.85 -1.69 6.99
C ILE A 25 -6.59 -2.68 5.85
N SER A 26 -5.64 -2.35 4.98
CA SER A 26 -5.09 -3.31 4.00
C SER A 26 -3.58 -3.26 3.94
N LEU A 27 -2.96 -4.40 3.71
CA LEU A 27 -1.51 -4.55 3.51
C LEU A 27 -1.24 -5.09 2.11
N SER A 28 -0.36 -4.43 1.39
CA SER A 28 0.19 -4.83 0.10
C SER A 28 1.65 -5.17 0.27
N CYS A 29 2.04 -6.42 0.06
CA CYS A 29 3.43 -6.84 0.12
C CYS A 29 3.71 -8.04 -0.80
N PRO A 30 4.98 -8.27 -1.20
CA PRO A 30 5.35 -9.48 -1.93
C PRO A 30 5.03 -10.72 -1.10
N GLU A 31 4.54 -11.78 -1.75
CA GLU A 31 4.41 -13.09 -1.09
C GLU A 31 5.77 -13.65 -0.68
N GLN A 32 6.80 -13.36 -1.48
CA GLN A 32 8.18 -13.72 -1.22
C GLN A 32 9.10 -12.60 -1.72
N VAL A 33 10.14 -12.29 -0.94
CA VAL A 33 11.20 -11.36 -1.34
C VAL A 33 12.34 -12.16 -1.96
N ASN A 34 12.71 -11.83 -3.20
CA ASN A 34 13.82 -12.44 -3.90
C ASN A 34 15.10 -11.63 -3.69
N ILE A 35 16.23 -12.32 -3.48
CA ILE A 35 17.55 -11.68 -3.35
C ILE A 35 17.86 -10.89 -4.63
N GLY A 36 18.39 -9.68 -4.48
CA GLY A 36 18.78 -8.84 -5.62
C GLY A 36 17.62 -8.11 -6.30
N THR A 37 16.41 -8.15 -5.73
CA THR A 37 15.23 -7.45 -6.28
C THR A 37 14.76 -6.40 -5.29
N SER A 38 14.56 -5.16 -5.76
CA SER A 38 13.91 -4.14 -4.96
C SER A 38 12.44 -4.48 -4.74
N PHE A 39 11.90 -4.07 -3.59
CA PHE A 39 10.51 -4.33 -3.25
C PHE A 39 9.93 -3.18 -2.43
N ASN A 40 8.61 -3.18 -2.30
CA ASN A 40 7.90 -2.22 -1.48
C ASN A 40 6.81 -2.91 -0.66
N ILE A 41 6.45 -2.29 0.45
CA ILE A 41 5.32 -2.67 1.28
C ILE A 41 4.46 -1.43 1.43
N ALA A 42 3.15 -1.56 1.22
CA ALA A 42 2.20 -0.48 1.43
C ALA A 42 1.10 -0.91 2.41
N ALA A 43 0.94 -0.15 3.48
CA ALA A 43 -0.18 -0.26 4.40
C ALA A 43 -1.17 0.87 4.11
N ASN A 44 -2.46 0.57 4.10
CA ASN A 44 -3.51 1.56 3.95
C ASN A 44 -4.45 1.46 5.13
N TRP A 45 -5.00 2.59 5.54
CA TRP A 45 -5.99 2.67 6.61
C TRP A 45 -7.07 3.70 6.25
N LEU A 46 -8.30 3.21 6.10
CA LEU A 46 -9.49 4.05 6.03
C LEU A 46 -9.84 4.53 7.44
N VAL A 47 -9.25 5.65 7.86
CA VAL A 47 -9.38 6.21 9.22
C VAL A 47 -10.81 6.67 9.51
N THR A 48 -11.46 7.24 8.50
CA THR A 48 -12.88 7.57 8.51
C THR A 48 -13.46 7.30 7.12
N ASP A 49 -14.78 7.36 6.98
CA ASP A 49 -15.46 7.18 5.68
C ASP A 49 -14.99 8.16 4.59
N SER A 50 -14.27 9.24 4.95
CA SER A 50 -13.75 10.26 4.02
C SER A 50 -12.24 10.49 4.14
N GLN A 51 -11.52 9.71 4.96
CA GLN A 51 -10.08 9.88 5.16
C GLN A 51 -9.35 8.56 5.01
N LEU A 52 -8.41 8.54 4.08
CA LEU A 52 -7.58 7.38 3.80
C LEU A 52 -6.11 7.76 3.92
N GLN A 53 -5.34 6.94 4.62
CA GLN A 53 -3.90 7.09 4.75
C GLN A 53 -3.21 5.92 4.07
N GLN A 54 -2.15 6.18 3.31
CA GLN A 54 -1.27 5.16 2.76
C GLN A 54 0.16 5.40 3.25
N LEU A 55 0.76 4.39 3.84
CA LEU A 55 2.18 4.36 4.17
C LEU A 55 2.88 3.36 3.25
N ARG A 56 3.81 3.86 2.43
CA ARG A 56 4.65 3.03 1.56
C ARG A 56 6.09 3.05 2.05
N VAL A 57 6.67 1.86 2.17
CA VAL A 57 8.08 1.65 2.50
C VAL A 57 8.74 0.98 1.32
N ASN A 58 9.88 1.51 0.88
CA ASN A 58 10.64 0.98 -0.24
C ASN A 58 11.98 0.43 0.25
N TYR A 59 12.39 -0.67 -0.36
CA TYR A 59 13.67 -1.34 -0.13
C TYR A 59 14.39 -1.52 -1.45
N ASP A 60 15.70 -1.29 -1.45
CA ASP A 60 16.53 -1.49 -2.63
C ASP A 60 16.83 -2.99 -2.88
N ASN A 61 17.63 -3.27 -3.91
CA ASN A 61 18.01 -4.63 -4.30
C ASN A 61 18.95 -5.33 -3.31
N TYR A 62 19.50 -4.62 -2.32
CA TYR A 62 20.25 -5.19 -1.20
C TYR A 62 19.35 -5.45 0.02
N GLY A 63 18.06 -5.13 -0.08
CA GLY A 63 17.12 -5.18 1.05
C GLY A 63 17.33 -4.03 2.04
N ALA A 64 18.08 -3.00 1.69
CA ALA A 64 18.25 -1.83 2.54
C ALA A 64 17.05 -0.89 2.39
N PHE A 65 16.65 -0.26 3.50
CA PHE A 65 15.63 0.77 3.48
C PHE A 65 16.06 1.91 2.55
N SER A 66 15.23 2.20 1.55
CA SER A 66 15.52 3.25 0.56
C SER A 66 14.62 4.47 0.69
N GLY A 67 13.44 4.32 1.31
CA GLY A 67 12.57 5.46 1.57
C GLY A 67 11.21 5.10 2.12
N LEU A 68 10.53 6.14 2.60
CA LEU A 68 9.18 6.07 3.15
C LEU A 68 8.35 7.22 2.58
N THR A 69 7.11 6.93 2.22
CA THR A 69 6.15 7.91 1.74
C THR A 69 4.84 7.73 2.50
N LEU A 70 4.35 8.82 3.09
CA LEU A 70 3.01 8.89 3.67
C LEU A 70 2.15 9.77 2.76
N GLU A 71 1.05 9.21 2.29
CA GLU A 71 0.06 9.92 1.47
C GLU A 71 -1.26 9.97 2.24
N LEU A 72 -1.87 11.15 2.27
CA LEU A 72 -3.14 11.41 2.95
C LEU A 72 -4.16 11.81 1.89
N PHE A 73 -5.25 11.05 1.79
CA PHE A 73 -6.29 11.25 0.80
C PHE A 73 -7.61 11.64 1.50
N HIS A 74 -8.30 12.59 0.90
CA HIS A 74 -9.69 12.90 1.23
C HIS A 74 -10.58 12.31 0.12
N LEU A 75 -11.56 11.48 0.50
CA LEU A 75 -12.45 10.75 -0.42
C LEU A 75 -13.76 11.51 -0.64
#